data_AF-A0A8T8HWF5-F1
#
_entry.id   AF-A0A8T8HWF5-F1
#
_cell.length_a   1.000
_cell.length_b   1.000
_cell.length_c   1.000
_cell.angle_alpha   90.00
_cell.angle_beta   90.00
_cell.angle_gamma   90.00
#
_symmetry.space_group_name_H-M   'P 1'
#
loop_
_entity.id
_entity.type
_entity.pdbx_description
1 polymer ?
#
loop_
_entity_poly.entity_id
_entity_poly.type
_entity_poly.pdbx_seq_one_letter_code
_entity_poly.pdbx_strand_id
1 'polypeptide(L)'
;VLNEYWSVRTRRDKRAFLVFWAAVAGVVTTTGTVAEFVLFWLVPYLTAFQIIGWYIELSEHTPAVKFTNVDLYMTRNRKSRGLERFLTGTYADHHHLDHHLDPRTPYWNLEAAHRIRLADPRYAEVDRSFGGLFTRGPQAQPSALSDIVRRLAEYHSAKRSTGSAAVREAV
;
A
#
# COMPACT_ATOMS: atom_id res chain seq x y z
N VAL A 1 -17.87 -28.45 -12.04
CA VAL A 1 -16.95 -27.73 -12.96
C VAL A 1 -16.10 -26.68 -12.23
N LEU A 2 -16.67 -25.59 -11.67
CA LEU A 2 -15.87 -24.55 -10.99
C LEU A 2 -15.09 -25.09 -9.76
N ASN A 3 -15.73 -25.82 -8.85
CA ASN A 3 -15.05 -26.40 -7.67
C ASN A 3 -13.90 -27.34 -8.03
N GLU A 4 -14.06 -28.11 -9.11
CA GLU A 4 -13.07 -29.08 -9.54
C GLU A 4 -11.85 -28.40 -10.18
N TYR A 5 -12.10 -27.38 -11.02
CA TYR A 5 -11.08 -26.50 -11.59
C TYR A 5 -10.22 -25.85 -10.49
N TRP A 6 -10.86 -25.24 -9.48
CA TRP A 6 -10.15 -24.63 -8.36
C TRP A 6 -9.37 -25.67 -7.55
N SER A 7 -9.92 -26.87 -7.34
CA SER A 7 -9.22 -27.93 -6.61
C SER A 7 -7.95 -28.43 -7.32
N VAL A 8 -8.01 -28.62 -8.64
CA VAL A 8 -6.87 -29.09 -9.45
C VAL A 8 -5.81 -28.01 -9.54
N ARG A 9 -6.21 -26.77 -9.81
CA ARG A 9 -5.30 -25.62 -9.86
C ARG A 9 -4.58 -25.45 -8.53
N THR A 10 -5.31 -25.44 -7.41
CA THR A 10 -4.72 -25.35 -6.07
C THR A 10 -3.72 -26.48 -5.78
N ARG A 11 -3.99 -27.72 -6.21
CA ARG A 11 -3.05 -28.84 -6.05
C ARG A 11 -1.79 -28.65 -6.89
N ARG A 12 -1.92 -28.17 -8.13
CA ARG A 12 -0.78 -27.87 -9.00
C ARG A 12 0.07 -26.74 -8.45
N ASP A 13 -0.56 -25.66 -7.99
CA ASP A 13 0.12 -24.50 -7.41
C ASP A 13 0.90 -24.90 -6.15
N LYS A 14 0.31 -25.72 -5.26
CA LYS A 14 1.01 -26.28 -4.09
C LYS A 14 2.21 -27.13 -4.47
N ARG A 15 2.07 -28.02 -5.47
CA ARG A 15 3.18 -28.85 -5.94
C ARG A 15 4.29 -28.00 -6.55
N ALA A 16 3.93 -27.04 -7.40
CA ALA A 16 4.89 -26.12 -8.02
C ALA A 16 5.65 -25.32 -6.96
N PHE A 17 4.95 -24.80 -5.94
CA PHE A 17 5.55 -24.12 -4.81
C PHE A 17 6.56 -25.01 -4.05
N LEU A 18 6.17 -26.24 -3.71
CA LEU A 18 7.04 -27.17 -3.01
C LEU A 18 8.26 -27.58 -3.83
N VAL A 19 8.08 -27.86 -5.13
CA VAL A 19 9.18 -28.21 -6.05
C VAL A 19 10.15 -27.03 -6.19
N PHE A 20 9.63 -25.82 -6.34
CA PHE A 20 10.45 -24.61 -6.40
C PHE A 20 11.31 -24.46 -5.13
N TRP A 21 10.70 -24.58 -3.95
CA TRP A 21 11.42 -24.43 -2.69
C TRP A 21 12.40 -25.56 -2.41
N ALA A 22 12.07 -26.79 -2.78
CA ALA A 22 13.01 -27.91 -2.71
C ALA A 22 14.21 -27.71 -3.63
N ALA A 23 14.00 -27.17 -4.84
CA ALA A 23 15.08 -26.84 -5.76
C ALA A 23 15.97 -25.71 -5.21
N VAL A 24 15.38 -24.62 -4.69
CA VAL A 24 16.13 -23.53 -4.03
C VAL A 24 16.96 -24.07 -2.86
N ALA A 25 16.36 -24.86 -1.98
CA ALA A 25 17.06 -25.47 -0.85
C ALA A 25 18.22 -26.38 -1.32
N GLY A 26 17.97 -27.24 -2.31
CA GLY A 26 18.99 -28.11 -2.89
C GLY A 26 20.16 -27.33 -3.48
N VAL A 27 19.90 -26.28 -4.25
CA VAL A 27 20.94 -25.39 -4.80
C VAL A 27 21.74 -24.75 -3.67
N VAL A 28 21.06 -24.06 -2.76
CA VAL A 28 21.72 -23.32 -1.65
C VAL A 28 22.57 -24.24 -0.76
N THR A 29 22.11 -25.46 -0.48
CA THR A 29 22.88 -26.44 0.29
C THR A 29 24.08 -26.98 -0.48
N THR A 30 23.90 -27.36 -1.75
CA THR A 30 24.98 -27.95 -2.55
C THR A 30 26.06 -26.95 -2.95
N THR A 31 25.74 -25.66 -3.05
CA THR A 31 26.72 -24.58 -3.26
C THR A 31 27.34 -24.07 -1.97
N GLY A 32 26.87 -24.52 -0.81
CA GLY A 32 27.36 -24.06 0.50
C GLY A 32 26.94 -22.62 0.86
N THR A 33 26.00 -22.02 0.12
CA THR A 33 25.63 -20.60 0.25
C THR A 33 24.45 -20.35 1.21
N VAL A 34 24.30 -21.20 2.23
CA VAL A 34 23.17 -21.15 3.17
C VAL A 34 23.18 -19.84 3.95
N ALA A 35 24.36 -19.39 4.39
CA ALA A 35 24.49 -18.15 5.16
C ALA A 35 24.08 -16.93 4.34
N GLU A 36 24.50 -16.86 3.08
CA GLU A 36 24.15 -15.80 2.14
C GLU A 36 22.65 -15.79 1.85
N PHE A 37 22.04 -16.96 1.64
CA PHE A 37 20.59 -17.05 1.47
C PHE A 37 19.84 -16.52 2.71
N VAL A 38 20.28 -16.87 3.91
CA VAL A 38 19.68 -16.35 5.14
C VAL A 38 19.86 -14.84 5.24
N LEU A 39 21.08 -14.32 5.04
CA LEU A 39 21.42 -12.92 5.23
C LEU A 39 20.81 -11.98 4.18
N PHE A 40 20.72 -12.42 2.91
CA PHE A 40 20.25 -11.57 1.82
C PHE A 40 18.81 -11.86 1.38
N TRP A 41 18.20 -12.94 1.87
CA TRP A 41 16.83 -13.30 1.49
C TRP A 41 15.91 -13.37 2.71
N LEU A 42 16.17 -14.27 3.66
CA LEU A 42 15.27 -14.46 4.80
C LEU A 42 15.26 -13.26 5.75
N VAL A 43 16.44 -12.74 6.11
CA VAL A 43 16.53 -11.59 7.03
C VAL A 43 15.83 -10.36 6.43
N PRO A 44 16.10 -9.91 5.18
CA PRO A 44 15.40 -8.78 4.59
C PRO A 44 13.90 -9.02 4.43
N TYR A 45 13.48 -10.24 4.06
CA TYR A 45 12.07 -10.59 3.93
C TYR A 45 11.32 -10.49 5.25
N LEU A 46 11.91 -10.94 6.36
CA LEU A 46 11.28 -10.92 7.69
C LEU A 46 11.42 -9.58 8.41
N THR A 47 12.29 -8.68 7.94
CA THR A 47 12.56 -7.39 8.60
C THR A 47 12.23 -6.22 7.70
N ALA A 48 13.14 -5.85 6.81
CA ALA A 48 13.05 -4.67 5.96
C ALA A 48 11.78 -4.67 5.12
N PHE A 49 11.44 -5.79 4.48
CA PHE A 49 10.24 -5.89 3.65
C PHE A 49 8.96 -5.69 4.48
N GLN A 50 8.88 -6.26 5.68
CA GLN A 50 7.72 -6.11 6.56
C GLN A 50 7.56 -4.66 7.05
N ILE A 51 8.66 -4.02 7.46
CA ILE A 51 8.64 -2.65 7.98
C ILE A 51 8.29 -1.66 6.86
N ILE A 52 8.92 -1.80 5.69
CA ILE A 52 8.68 -0.94 4.54
C ILE A 52 7.24 -1.13 4.04
N GLY A 53 6.79 -2.38 3.87
CA GLY A 53 5.43 -2.69 3.43
C GLY A 53 4.38 -2.17 4.41
N TRP A 54 4.55 -2.40 5.71
CA TRP A 54 3.69 -1.84 6.74
C TRP A 54 3.58 -0.32 6.64
N TYR A 55 4.70 0.37 6.46
CA TYR A 55 4.71 1.82 6.39
C TYR A 55 4.01 2.34 5.12
N ILE A 56 4.20 1.68 3.97
CA ILE A 56 3.53 2.02 2.72
C ILE A 56 2.00 1.88 2.89
N GLU A 57 1.55 0.72 3.35
CA GLU A 57 0.13 0.43 3.58
C GLU A 57 -0.51 1.42 4.58
N LEU A 58 0.20 1.70 5.68
CA LEU A 58 -0.21 2.71 6.64
C LEU A 58 -0.37 4.07 5.97
N SER A 59 0.61 4.49 5.17
CA SER A 59 0.65 5.81 4.54
C SER A 59 -0.48 6.01 3.53
N GLU A 60 -0.84 4.96 2.81
CA GLU A 60 -1.84 5.04 1.75
C GLU A 60 -3.26 4.97 2.32
N HIS A 61 -3.48 4.18 3.38
CA HIS A 61 -4.80 3.98 3.99
C HIS A 61 -5.12 4.86 5.21
N THR A 62 -4.11 5.37 5.93
CA THR A 62 -4.35 6.12 7.18
C THR A 62 -4.46 7.62 6.92
N PRO A 63 -5.33 8.36 7.62
CA PRO A 63 -6.46 7.89 8.44
C PRO A 63 -7.74 7.74 7.59
N ALA A 64 -7.61 7.67 6.27
CA ALA A 64 -8.69 7.69 5.29
C ALA A 64 -9.81 6.69 5.64
N VAL A 65 -9.44 5.43 5.91
CA VAL A 65 -10.38 4.35 6.27
C VAL A 65 -11.21 4.59 7.53
N LYS A 66 -10.83 5.54 8.39
CA LYS A 66 -11.54 5.85 9.64
C LYS A 66 -12.71 6.80 9.44
N PHE A 67 -12.65 7.65 8.42
CA PHE A 67 -13.49 8.84 8.32
C PHE A 67 -14.56 8.77 7.23
N THR A 68 -14.54 7.75 6.40
CA THR A 68 -15.40 7.61 5.23
C THR A 68 -15.60 6.14 4.90
N ASN A 69 -16.67 5.83 4.18
CA ASN A 69 -16.95 4.50 3.59
C ASN A 69 -17.13 4.61 2.06
N VAL A 70 -16.70 5.72 1.47
CA VAL A 70 -16.76 5.94 0.02
C VAL A 70 -15.42 5.58 -0.57
N ASP A 71 -15.39 4.57 -1.45
CA ASP A 71 -14.18 3.97 -2.03
C ASP A 71 -13.14 4.99 -2.50
N LEU A 72 -13.58 6.06 -3.17
CA LEU A 72 -12.72 7.13 -3.68
C LEU A 72 -11.84 7.79 -2.60
N TYR A 73 -12.28 7.76 -1.35
CA TYR A 73 -11.63 8.43 -0.23
C TYR A 73 -11.01 7.44 0.77
N MET A 74 -10.94 6.15 0.46
CA MET A 74 -10.45 5.11 1.39
C MET A 74 -8.94 4.87 1.32
N THR A 75 -8.30 5.33 0.25
CA THR A 75 -6.86 5.18 0.02
C THR A 75 -6.35 6.35 -0.83
N ARG A 76 -5.07 6.33 -1.22
CA ARG A 76 -4.41 7.40 -1.97
C ARG A 76 -3.49 6.83 -3.04
N ASN A 77 -3.36 7.54 -4.16
CA ASN A 77 -2.18 7.41 -5.01
C ASN A 77 -1.01 8.13 -4.35
N ARG A 78 0.22 7.76 -4.72
CA ARG A 78 1.45 8.46 -4.28
C ARG A 78 2.18 9.08 -5.46
N LYS A 79 2.68 10.28 -5.25
CA LYS A 79 3.47 11.05 -6.23
C LYS A 79 4.94 11.14 -5.81
N SER A 80 5.47 10.03 -5.30
CA SER A 80 6.86 9.85 -4.90
C SER A 80 7.84 10.18 -6.02
N ARG A 81 9.05 10.68 -5.68
CA ARG A 81 10.10 11.04 -6.64
C ARG A 81 11.47 10.55 -6.19
N GLY A 82 12.43 10.50 -7.12
CA GLY A 82 13.83 10.17 -6.82
C GLY A 82 13.99 8.83 -6.09
N LEU A 83 14.74 8.85 -5.00
CA LEU A 83 15.05 7.66 -4.20
C LEU A 83 13.80 7.04 -3.56
N GLU A 84 12.85 7.85 -3.12
CA GLU A 84 11.59 7.34 -2.56
C GLU A 84 10.84 6.50 -3.60
N ARG A 85 10.71 7.00 -4.83
CA ARG A 85 10.07 6.26 -5.93
C ARG A 85 10.86 5.02 -6.33
N PHE A 86 12.19 5.09 -6.32
CA PHE A 86 13.04 3.94 -6.65
C PHE A 86 12.83 2.78 -5.66
N LEU A 87 12.76 3.09 -4.36
CA LEU A 87 12.63 2.08 -3.31
C LEU A 87 11.21 1.55 -3.13
N THR A 88 10.20 2.39 -3.36
CA THR A 88 8.80 2.04 -3.04
C THR A 88 7.92 1.85 -4.27
N GLY A 89 8.26 2.45 -5.41
CA GLY A 89 7.42 2.50 -6.61
C GLY A 89 7.44 1.27 -7.53
N THR A 90 7.63 0.07 -6.99
CA THR A 90 7.65 -1.17 -7.78
C THR A 90 6.26 -1.47 -8.37
N TYR A 91 6.20 -2.15 -9.51
CA TYR A 91 4.94 -2.62 -10.16
C TYR A 91 3.80 -1.60 -10.23
N ALA A 92 4.08 -0.34 -10.58
CA ALA A 92 3.06 0.72 -10.66
C ALA A 92 2.21 0.92 -9.38
N ASP A 93 2.69 0.44 -8.23
CA ASP A 93 2.03 0.49 -6.92
C ASP A 93 1.85 1.94 -6.41
N HIS A 94 2.36 2.93 -7.13
CA HIS A 94 2.07 4.32 -6.86
C HIS A 94 0.63 4.74 -7.23
N HIS A 95 -0.05 3.92 -8.03
CA HIS A 95 -1.47 4.06 -8.39
C HIS A 95 -2.36 3.20 -7.49
N HIS A 96 -2.16 3.26 -6.17
CA HIS A 96 -2.87 2.39 -5.23
C HIS A 96 -4.38 2.66 -5.18
N LEU A 97 -4.81 3.93 -5.28
CA LEU A 97 -6.23 4.24 -5.39
C LEU A 97 -6.85 3.65 -6.65
N ASP A 98 -6.13 3.69 -7.78
CA ASP A 98 -6.59 3.06 -9.02
C ASP A 98 -6.74 1.55 -8.89
N HIS A 99 -5.83 0.92 -8.16
CA HIS A 99 -5.90 -0.51 -7.85
C HIS A 99 -7.12 -0.82 -6.99
N HIS A 100 -7.39 -0.06 -5.92
CA HIS A 100 -8.58 -0.27 -5.08
C HIS A 100 -9.89 -0.06 -5.84
N LEU A 101 -9.94 0.93 -6.75
CA LEU A 101 -11.13 1.20 -7.56
C LEU A 101 -11.36 0.14 -8.66
N ASP A 102 -10.32 -0.55 -9.13
CA ASP A 102 -10.46 -1.72 -10.01
C ASP A 102 -9.30 -2.72 -9.86
N PRO A 103 -9.38 -3.65 -8.90
CA PRO A 103 -8.30 -4.59 -8.62
C PRO A 103 -8.03 -5.59 -9.76
N ARG A 104 -8.94 -5.64 -10.74
CA ARG A 104 -8.83 -6.50 -11.92
C ARG A 104 -7.87 -5.92 -12.96
N THR A 105 -7.59 -4.62 -12.92
CA THR A 105 -6.63 -3.98 -13.83
C THR A 105 -5.22 -4.43 -13.45
N PRO A 106 -4.48 -5.09 -14.36
CA PRO A 106 -3.13 -5.52 -14.07
C PRO A 106 -2.18 -4.31 -14.00
N TYR A 107 -1.07 -4.46 -13.27
CA TYR A 107 -0.21 -3.33 -12.93
C TYR A 107 0.36 -2.57 -14.15
N TRP A 108 0.64 -3.27 -15.25
CA TRP A 108 1.15 -2.64 -16.48
C TRP A 108 0.12 -1.73 -17.18
N ASN A 109 -1.17 -1.86 -16.83
CA ASN A 109 -2.25 -1.02 -17.34
C ASN A 109 -2.74 0.02 -16.32
N LEU A 110 -2.26 0.02 -15.07
CA LEU A 110 -2.72 0.98 -14.04
C LEU A 110 -2.47 2.43 -14.46
N GLU A 111 -1.34 2.71 -15.09
CA GLU A 111 -1.05 4.05 -15.64
C GLU A 111 -2.08 4.49 -16.68
N ALA A 112 -2.51 3.58 -17.56
CA ALA A 112 -3.54 3.89 -18.56
C ALA A 112 -4.91 4.10 -17.89
N ALA A 113 -5.26 3.26 -16.92
CA ALA A 113 -6.49 3.40 -16.15
C ALA A 113 -6.54 4.72 -15.35
N HIS A 114 -5.43 5.10 -14.74
CA HIS A 114 -5.25 6.37 -14.04
C HIS A 114 -5.55 7.56 -14.96
N ARG A 115 -4.95 7.59 -16.16
CA ARG A 115 -5.21 8.65 -17.15
C ARG A 115 -6.67 8.76 -17.56
N ILE A 116 -7.37 7.63 -17.71
CA ILE A 116 -8.80 7.61 -18.03
C ILE A 116 -9.62 8.18 -16.87
N ARG A 117 -9.28 7.80 -15.62
CA ARG A 117 -10.00 8.28 -14.42
C ARG A 117 -9.84 9.76 -14.15
N LEU A 118 -8.73 10.37 -14.57
CA LEU A 118 -8.57 11.83 -14.51
C LEU A 118 -9.62 12.61 -15.31
N ALA A 119 -10.38 11.95 -16.21
CA ALA A 119 -11.53 12.56 -16.86
C ALA A 119 -12.73 12.76 -15.92
N ASP A 120 -12.84 12.03 -14.80
CA ASP A 120 -13.82 12.31 -13.74
C ASP A 120 -13.29 13.47 -12.86
N PRO A 121 -13.99 14.62 -12.81
CA PRO A 121 -13.56 15.78 -12.02
C PRO A 121 -13.37 15.48 -10.53
N ARG A 122 -14.20 14.60 -9.95
CA ARG A 122 -14.11 14.24 -8.51
C ARG A 122 -12.85 13.43 -8.24
N TYR A 123 -12.57 12.46 -9.11
CA TYR A 123 -11.33 11.68 -9.01
C TYR A 123 -10.11 12.59 -9.18
N ALA A 124 -10.12 13.46 -10.20
CA ALA A 124 -9.02 14.38 -10.47
C ALA A 124 -8.79 15.39 -9.32
N GLU A 125 -9.84 15.81 -8.61
CA GLU A 125 -9.69 16.63 -7.41
C GLU A 125 -8.98 15.90 -6.28
N VAL A 126 -9.41 14.67 -5.99
CA VAL A 126 -8.81 13.84 -4.96
C VAL A 126 -7.35 13.53 -5.28
N ASP A 127 -7.06 13.09 -6.51
CA ASP A 127 -5.70 12.76 -6.93
C ASP A 127 -4.76 13.97 -6.85
N ARG A 128 -5.25 15.17 -7.18
CA ARG A 128 -4.46 16.41 -7.06
C ARG A 128 -4.02 16.73 -5.65
N SER A 129 -4.68 16.18 -4.62
CA SER A 129 -4.35 16.42 -3.21
C SER A 129 -3.16 15.59 -2.70
N PHE A 130 -2.73 14.57 -3.45
CA PHE A 130 -1.74 13.60 -2.98
C PHE A 130 -0.29 14.01 -3.23
N GLY A 131 0.58 13.72 -2.26
CA GLY A 131 2.04 13.82 -2.37
C GLY A 131 2.73 12.46 -2.42
N GLY A 132 4.04 12.43 -2.13
CA GLY A 132 4.77 11.19 -1.88
C GLY A 132 4.51 10.66 -0.46
N LEU A 133 5.23 9.59 -0.09
CA LEU A 133 5.13 8.99 1.24
C LEU A 133 5.75 9.92 2.30
N PHE A 134 7.01 10.30 2.08
CA PHE A 134 7.77 11.24 2.90
C PHE A 134 7.94 12.61 2.21
N THR A 135 8.01 12.58 0.88
CA THR A 135 8.27 13.77 0.06
C THR A 135 6.98 14.50 -0.36
N ARG A 136 7.08 15.82 -0.53
CA ARG A 136 5.98 16.62 -1.10
C ARG A 136 5.73 16.25 -2.55
N GLY A 137 4.47 16.39 -2.97
CA GLY A 137 4.09 16.18 -4.36
C GLY A 137 4.65 17.27 -5.31
N PRO A 138 4.55 17.05 -6.63
CA PRO A 138 5.09 17.99 -7.64
C PRO A 138 4.49 19.39 -7.59
N GLN A 139 3.28 19.56 -7.05
CA GLN A 139 2.59 20.83 -6.86
C GLN A 139 2.56 21.24 -5.37
N ALA A 140 3.59 20.86 -4.62
CA ALA A 140 3.74 21.12 -3.19
C ALA A 140 2.65 20.50 -2.30
N GLN A 141 1.98 19.44 -2.78
CA GLN A 141 1.07 18.66 -1.96
C GLN A 141 1.78 18.12 -0.71
N PRO A 142 1.08 18.04 0.43
CA PRO A 142 1.63 17.41 1.62
C PRO A 142 2.02 15.95 1.33
N SER A 143 3.09 15.48 1.95
CA SER A 143 3.39 14.05 1.97
C SER A 143 2.35 13.30 2.79
N ALA A 144 2.17 12.00 2.52
CA ALA A 144 1.24 11.15 3.27
C ALA A 144 1.50 11.22 4.79
N LEU A 145 2.77 11.18 5.20
CA LEU A 145 3.16 11.34 6.61
C LEU A 145 2.66 12.66 7.21
N SER A 146 2.90 13.79 6.52
CA SER A 146 2.48 15.10 7.02
C SER A 146 0.95 15.25 7.07
N ASP A 147 0.24 14.69 6.08
CA ASP A 147 -1.23 14.65 6.05
C ASP A 147 -1.79 13.81 7.20
N ILE A 148 -1.20 12.63 7.48
CA ILE A 148 -1.59 11.75 8.58
C ILE A 148 -1.44 12.45 9.92
N VAL A 149 -0.26 13.03 10.20
CA VAL A 149 0.01 13.71 11.47
C VAL A 149 -0.98 14.85 11.68
N ARG A 150 -1.20 15.67 10.64
CA ARG A 150 -2.17 16.77 10.68
C ARG A 150 -3.59 16.28 10.99
N ARG A 151 -4.12 15.35 10.20
CA ARG A 151 -5.51 14.87 10.33
C ARG A 151 -5.75 14.16 11.66
N LEU A 152 -4.78 13.41 12.18
CA LEU A 152 -4.89 12.78 13.49
C LEU A 152 -4.84 13.81 14.63
N ALA A 153 -4.02 14.85 14.51
CA ALA A 153 -3.98 15.94 15.48
C ALA A 153 -5.31 16.72 15.52
N GLU A 154 -5.88 17.03 14.34
CA GLU A 154 -7.20 17.65 14.20
C GLU A 154 -8.29 16.79 14.85
N TYR A 155 -8.31 15.49 14.53
CA TYR A 155 -9.25 14.54 15.12
C TYR A 155 -9.16 14.48 16.65
N HIS A 156 -7.95 14.40 17.22
CA HIS A 156 -7.78 14.36 18.67
C HIS A 156 -8.16 15.68 19.34
N SER A 157 -7.90 16.82 18.69
CA SER A 157 -8.33 18.13 19.20
C SER A 157 -9.84 18.27 19.21
N ALA A 158 -10.52 17.87 18.12
CA ALA A 158 -11.98 17.85 18.05
C ALA A 158 -12.61 16.90 19.08
N LYS A 159 -12.03 15.71 19.28
CA LYS A 159 -12.51 14.75 20.29
C LYS A 159 -12.38 15.28 21.73
N ARG A 160 -11.31 16.03 22.03
CA ARG A 160 -11.12 16.65 23.36
C ARG A 160 -12.12 17.78 23.60
N SER A 161 -12.39 18.62 22.61
CA SER A 161 -13.33 19.74 22.78
C SER A 161 -14.76 19.26 22.97
N THR A 162 -15.22 18.27 22.20
CA THR A 162 -16.57 17.68 22.37
C THR A 162 -16.71 16.93 23.69
N GLY A 163 -15.70 16.16 24.11
CA GLY A 163 -15.69 15.51 25.41
C GLY A 163 -15.70 16.50 26.58
N SER A 164 -14.98 17.63 26.46
CA SER A 164 -14.99 18.68 27.48
C SER A 164 -16.33 19.43 27.55
N ALA A 165 -16.99 19.66 26.41
CA ALA A 165 -18.33 20.26 26.38
C ALA A 165 -19.38 19.34 27.04
N ALA A 166 -19.38 18.05 26.71
CA ALA A 166 -20.30 17.08 27.30
C ALA A 166 -20.14 16.92 28.82
N VAL A 167 -18.90 17.02 29.33
CA VAL A 167 -18.64 16.99 30.79
C VAL A 167 -19.11 18.29 31.48
N ARG A 168 -19.02 19.45 30.81
CA ARG A 168 -19.49 20.73 31.36
C ARG A 168 -21.01 20.87 31.41
N GLU A 169 -21.74 20.19 30.53
CA GLU A 169 -23.21 20.14 30.57
C GLU A 169 -23.74 19.11 31.58
N ALA A 170 -22.91 18.17 32.02
CA ALA A 170 -23.27 17.12 32.97
C ALA A 170 -22.97 17.46 34.45
N VAL A 171 -22.37 18.64 34.72
CA VAL A 171 -22.04 19.17 36.06
C VAL A 171 -22.84 20.45 36.29
#